data_AF-A0A975ECW6-F1
#
_entry.id   AF-A0A975ECW6-F1
#
_cell.length_a   1.000
_cell.length_b   1.000
_cell.length_c   1.000
_cell.angle_alpha   90.00
_cell.angle_beta   90.00
_cell.angle_gamma   90.00
#
_symmetry.space_group_name_H-M   'P 1'
#
loop_
_entity.id
_entity.type
_entity.pdbx_description
1 polymer ?
#
loop_
_entity_poly.entity_id
_entity_poly.type
_entity_poly.pdbx_seq_one_letter_code
_entity_poly.pdbx_strand_id
1 'polypeptide(L)'
;MHYEEQPPPLALSDFVDRFWAFDVSNGGPAQIDHVVMPDGACNLTLVEPGPGGQMYASLTGPCAVALRVPVFRGVRYRGIRLKPGAVRAFLGLDVALVANKSMPLQALLPDVYAAVQQGLSPLPESLVEFSAKAGQLFADRAEHTHVLDDAVQKLVALLIQSEGEAPLGALLESFGLSERQLRRRFVAEVGLTPKVFSRLRRVRRACADLLLHAPSGVAGISVDHGFSDQAHFSRELRTVFGMTPQLLHQYLRQIQHTNVVELQGAG
;
A
#
# COMPACT_ATOMS: atom_id res chain seq x y z
N MET A 1 -0.42 18.52 -4.03
CA MET A 1 -0.19 17.12 -4.45
C MET A 1 -1.54 16.50 -4.76
N HIS A 2 -1.65 15.70 -5.82
CA HIS A 2 -2.89 15.01 -6.18
C HIS A 2 -2.64 13.50 -6.17
N TYR A 3 -3.50 12.76 -5.48
CA TYR A 3 -3.46 11.31 -5.38
C TYR A 3 -4.79 10.73 -5.85
N GLU A 4 -4.74 9.80 -6.79
CA GLU A 4 -5.93 9.16 -7.36
C GLU A 4 -5.76 7.64 -7.37
N GLU A 5 -6.85 6.91 -7.11
CA GLU A 5 -6.91 5.45 -7.24
C GLU A 5 -8.01 5.02 -8.21
N GLN A 6 -7.84 3.85 -8.82
CA GLN A 6 -8.90 3.16 -9.54
C GLN A 6 -8.81 1.64 -9.35
N PRO A 7 -9.94 0.92 -9.48
CA PRO A 7 -9.93 -0.53 -9.45
C PRO A 7 -9.14 -1.12 -10.63
N PRO A 8 -8.58 -2.33 -10.47
CA PRO A 8 -7.91 -3.03 -11.56
C PRO A 8 -8.91 -3.59 -12.58
N PRO A 9 -8.47 -3.88 -13.81
CA PRO A 9 -9.19 -4.74 -14.73
C PRO A 9 -9.45 -6.13 -14.10
N LEU A 10 -10.53 -6.79 -14.49
CA LEU A 10 -10.95 -8.09 -13.91
C LEU A 10 -9.85 -9.16 -14.01
N ALA A 11 -9.10 -9.19 -15.11
CA ALA A 11 -8.00 -10.14 -15.30
C ALA A 11 -6.90 -10.04 -14.21
N LEU A 12 -6.81 -8.91 -13.53
CA LEU A 12 -5.81 -8.67 -12.48
C LEU A 12 -6.41 -8.64 -11.07
N SER A 13 -7.73 -8.81 -10.91
CA SER A 13 -8.40 -8.55 -9.64
C SER A 13 -7.96 -9.46 -8.51
N ASP A 14 -7.40 -10.63 -8.80
CA ASP A 14 -6.93 -11.57 -7.78
C ASP A 14 -5.59 -11.13 -7.16
N PHE A 15 -4.78 -10.37 -7.90
CA PHE A 15 -3.42 -10.00 -7.51
C PHE A 15 -3.27 -8.51 -7.23
N VAL A 16 -3.99 -7.67 -7.96
CA VAL A 16 -3.92 -6.22 -7.87
C VAL A 16 -5.07 -5.72 -7.00
N ASP A 17 -4.75 -4.85 -6.06
CA ASP A 17 -5.74 -4.13 -5.27
C ASP A 17 -6.19 -2.87 -6.02
N ARG A 18 -5.25 -2.01 -6.42
CA ARG A 18 -5.52 -0.73 -7.08
C ARG A 18 -4.42 -0.34 -8.04
N PHE A 19 -4.81 0.40 -9.07
CA PHE A 19 -3.91 1.28 -9.79
C PHE A 19 -4.01 2.67 -9.17
N TRP A 20 -2.88 3.37 -9.08
CA TRP A 20 -2.84 4.70 -8.49
C TRP A 20 -1.95 5.65 -9.26
N ALA A 21 -2.25 6.94 -9.14
CA ALA A 21 -1.47 8.04 -9.65
C ALA A 21 -1.16 9.01 -8.52
N PHE A 22 0.05 9.56 -8.53
CA PHE A 22 0.44 10.65 -7.64
C PHE A 22 1.18 11.71 -8.44
N ASP A 23 0.65 12.92 -8.44
CA ASP A 23 1.18 14.05 -9.19
C ASP A 23 1.54 15.20 -8.24
N VAL A 24 2.79 15.67 -8.35
CA VAL A 24 3.30 16.78 -7.55
C VAL A 24 3.15 18.07 -8.36
N SER A 25 2.07 18.81 -8.03
CA SER A 25 1.71 20.09 -8.64
C SER A 25 2.88 21.08 -8.76
N ASN A 26 2.83 21.92 -9.79
CA ASN A 26 3.89 22.90 -10.10
C ASN A 26 4.08 24.02 -9.04
N GLY A 27 3.17 24.17 -8.08
CA GLY A 27 3.30 25.09 -6.95
C GLY A 27 3.93 24.43 -5.72
N GLY A 28 4.79 25.16 -4.99
CA GLY A 28 5.44 24.68 -3.76
C GLY A 28 6.95 24.40 -3.90
N PRO A 29 7.56 23.76 -2.90
CA PRO A 29 8.99 23.44 -2.90
C PRO A 29 9.35 22.42 -4.00
N ALA A 30 10.61 22.43 -4.45
CA ALA A 30 11.08 21.53 -5.51
C ALA A 30 11.07 20.05 -5.10
N GLN A 31 11.25 19.78 -3.81
CA GLN A 31 11.22 18.47 -3.20
C GLN A 31 10.31 18.51 -1.97
N ILE A 32 9.52 17.47 -1.78
CA ILE A 32 8.65 17.25 -0.62
C ILE A 32 8.98 15.88 -0.05
N ASP A 33 9.08 15.78 1.28
CA ASP A 33 9.17 14.47 1.94
C ASP A 33 7.77 13.86 2.02
N HIS A 34 7.51 12.87 1.18
CA HIS A 34 6.25 12.15 1.12
C HIS A 34 6.28 10.93 2.04
N VAL A 35 5.22 10.79 2.83
CA VAL A 35 4.95 9.63 3.68
C VAL A 35 4.12 8.61 2.89
N VAL A 36 4.74 7.48 2.55
CA VAL A 36 4.03 6.32 1.99
C VAL A 36 3.32 5.61 3.12
N MET A 37 1.99 5.59 3.06
CA MET A 37 1.14 4.99 4.09
C MET A 37 1.34 3.47 4.13
N PRO A 38 1.73 2.87 5.27
CA PRO A 38 1.89 1.42 5.36
C PRO A 38 0.53 0.73 5.34
N ASP A 39 0.27 -0.07 4.30
CA ASP A 39 -0.94 -0.87 4.07
C ASP A 39 -0.72 -2.38 4.20
N GLY A 40 0.54 -2.80 4.37
CA GLY A 40 0.93 -4.20 4.25
C GLY A 40 0.83 -4.73 2.81
N ALA A 41 0.67 -3.84 1.83
CA ALA A 41 0.69 -4.14 0.41
C ALA A 41 2.09 -3.94 -0.18
N CYS A 42 2.26 -4.38 -1.42
CA CYS A 42 3.47 -4.13 -2.20
C CYS A 42 3.11 -3.21 -3.37
N ASN A 43 3.95 -2.21 -3.64
CA ASN A 43 3.68 -1.20 -4.66
C ASN A 43 4.77 -1.23 -5.74
N LEU A 44 4.39 -1.64 -6.95
CA LEU A 44 5.20 -1.41 -8.14
C LEU A 44 4.97 0.04 -8.58
N THR A 45 6.02 0.86 -8.48
CA THR A 45 5.95 2.30 -8.77
C THR A 45 6.83 2.64 -9.97
N LEU A 46 6.26 3.32 -10.95
CA LEU A 46 6.94 3.90 -12.10
C LEU A 46 6.99 5.42 -11.91
N VAL A 47 8.12 6.01 -12.27
CA VAL A 47 8.40 7.42 -12.02
C VAL A 47 9.03 8.05 -13.25
N GLU A 48 8.50 9.20 -13.68
CA GLU A 48 9.04 9.96 -14.79
C GLU A 48 8.81 11.48 -14.64
N PRO A 49 9.82 12.34 -14.91
CA PRO A 49 11.18 11.99 -15.28
C PRO A 49 11.99 11.49 -14.07
N GLY A 50 12.84 10.50 -14.29
CA GLY A 50 13.87 10.06 -13.36
C GLY A 50 15.24 10.64 -13.68
N PRO A 51 16.31 10.07 -13.08
CA PRO A 51 17.69 10.44 -13.39
C PRO A 51 17.97 10.40 -14.89
N GLY A 52 18.56 11.46 -15.44
CA GLY A 52 18.82 11.57 -16.88
C GLY A 52 17.57 11.77 -17.75
N GLY A 53 16.41 12.11 -17.14
CA GLY A 53 15.14 12.31 -17.84
C GLY A 53 14.41 11.03 -18.20
N GLN A 54 14.94 9.87 -17.80
CA GLN A 54 14.39 8.56 -18.15
C GLN A 54 13.39 8.07 -17.11
N MET A 55 12.38 7.32 -17.54
CA MET A 55 11.50 6.60 -16.63
C MET A 55 12.27 5.51 -15.87
N TYR A 56 12.00 5.33 -14.59
CA TYR A 56 12.48 4.18 -13.81
C TYR A 56 11.33 3.55 -13.02
N ALA A 57 11.58 2.35 -12.49
CA ALA A 57 10.62 1.62 -11.69
C ALA A 57 11.25 1.01 -10.43
N SER A 58 10.47 0.96 -9.36
CA SER A 58 10.86 0.37 -8.08
C SER A 58 9.73 -0.49 -7.51
N LEU A 59 10.10 -1.50 -6.73
CA LEU A 59 9.17 -2.29 -5.95
C LEU A 59 9.34 -1.95 -4.46
N THR A 60 8.29 -1.39 -3.88
CA THR A 60 8.23 -1.09 -2.45
C THR A 60 7.43 -2.17 -1.75
N GLY A 61 8.09 -2.97 -0.91
CA GLY A 61 7.43 -4.07 -0.23
C GLY A 61 6.59 -3.62 0.96
N PRO A 62 5.93 -4.58 1.62
CA PRO A 62 5.08 -4.32 2.78
C PRO A 62 5.94 -3.83 3.94
N CYS A 63 5.53 -2.69 4.53
CA CYS A 63 6.27 -2.02 5.58
C CYS A 63 5.45 -1.96 6.87
N ALA A 64 6.08 -2.27 8.00
CA ALA A 64 5.47 -2.16 9.33
C ALA A 64 5.34 -0.70 9.82
N VAL A 65 6.09 0.20 9.19
CA VAL A 65 6.12 1.65 9.45
C VAL A 65 6.13 2.38 8.12
N ALA A 66 5.70 3.63 8.11
CA ALA A 66 5.67 4.47 6.93
C ALA A 66 7.08 4.73 6.41
N LEU A 67 7.23 4.66 5.09
CA LEU A 67 8.46 5.07 4.43
C LEU A 67 8.37 6.55 4.08
N ARG A 68 9.46 7.27 4.31
CA ARG A 68 9.62 8.65 3.84
C ARG A 68 10.43 8.62 2.55
N VAL A 69 9.83 9.12 1.48
CA VAL A 69 10.45 9.16 0.16
C VAL A 69 10.42 10.59 -0.37
N PRO A 70 11.51 11.07 -0.98
CA PRO A 70 11.50 12.37 -1.63
C PRO A 70 10.62 12.28 -2.88
N VAL A 71 9.68 13.20 -3.02
CA VAL A 71 8.92 13.41 -4.24
C VAL A 71 9.23 14.78 -4.81
N PHE A 72 9.27 14.88 -6.13
CA PHE A 72 9.78 16.06 -6.82
C PHE A 72 8.69 16.71 -7.66
N ARG A 73 8.67 18.03 -7.65
CA ARG A 73 7.77 18.81 -8.49
C ARG A 73 7.98 18.48 -9.97
N GLY A 74 6.87 18.33 -10.69
CA GLY A 74 6.90 17.99 -12.13
C GLY A 74 7.24 16.53 -12.42
N VAL A 75 7.45 15.71 -11.39
CA VAL A 75 7.58 14.25 -11.52
C VAL A 75 6.22 13.60 -11.32
N ARG A 76 5.92 12.65 -12.20
CA ARG A 76 4.70 11.84 -12.19
C ARG A 76 5.03 10.47 -11.63
N TYR A 77 4.13 9.97 -10.81
CA TYR A 77 4.22 8.65 -10.21
C TYR A 77 2.98 7.87 -10.60
N ARG A 78 3.16 6.68 -11.16
CA ARG A 78 2.08 5.74 -11.43
C ARG A 78 2.42 4.43 -10.76
N GLY A 79 1.44 3.74 -10.21
CA GLY A 79 1.74 2.50 -9.54
C GLY A 79 0.62 1.49 -9.51
N ILE A 80 1.03 0.27 -9.24
CA ILE A 80 0.21 -0.91 -9.11
C ILE A 80 0.39 -1.41 -7.67
N ARG A 81 -0.67 -1.30 -6.87
CA ARG A 81 -0.72 -1.86 -5.52
C ARG A 81 -1.13 -3.32 -5.63
N LEU A 82 -0.24 -4.23 -5.27
CA LEU A 82 -0.53 -5.65 -5.17
C LEU A 82 -1.19 -5.97 -3.84
N LYS A 83 -2.16 -6.88 -3.85
CA LYS A 83 -2.81 -7.38 -2.65
C LYS A 83 -1.78 -8.02 -1.70
N PRO A 84 -1.97 -7.92 -0.37
CA PRO A 84 -1.15 -8.67 0.59
C PRO A 84 -1.15 -10.17 0.26
N GLY A 85 0.04 -10.77 0.16
CA GLY A 85 0.18 -12.17 -0.24
C GLY A 85 0.28 -12.43 -1.75
N ALA A 86 0.14 -11.41 -2.61
CA ALA A 86 0.16 -11.60 -4.07
C ALA A 86 1.56 -11.55 -4.70
N VAL A 87 2.57 -11.00 -4.00
CA VAL A 87 3.90 -10.73 -4.58
C VAL A 87 4.54 -11.99 -5.16
N ARG A 88 4.53 -13.09 -4.40
CA ARG A 88 5.15 -14.34 -4.84
C ARG A 88 4.42 -14.93 -6.04
N ALA A 89 3.09 -15.00 -5.96
CA ALA A 89 2.26 -15.55 -7.03
C ALA A 89 2.37 -14.74 -8.32
N PHE A 90 2.31 -13.41 -8.21
CA PHE A 90 2.22 -12.49 -9.34
C PHE A 90 3.56 -12.12 -9.96
N LEU A 91 4.59 -11.93 -9.14
CA LEU A 91 5.92 -11.50 -9.60
C LEU A 91 6.98 -12.61 -9.53
N GLY A 92 6.66 -13.77 -8.95
CA GLY A 92 7.66 -14.83 -8.72
C GLY A 92 8.73 -14.46 -7.69
N LEU A 93 8.49 -13.41 -6.90
CA LEU A 93 9.48 -12.82 -5.99
C LEU A 93 9.21 -13.22 -4.53
N ASP A 94 10.24 -13.62 -3.79
CA ASP A 94 10.16 -13.74 -2.34
C ASP A 94 9.94 -12.34 -1.73
N VAL A 95 8.79 -12.14 -1.08
CA VAL A 95 8.42 -10.87 -0.44
C VAL A 95 9.43 -10.41 0.61
N ALA A 96 10.18 -11.33 1.23
CA ALA A 96 11.24 -11.01 2.18
C ALA A 96 12.36 -10.16 1.55
N LEU A 97 12.55 -10.24 0.22
CA LEU A 97 13.52 -9.42 -0.51
C LEU A 97 13.17 -7.94 -0.54
N VAL A 98 11.91 -7.58 -0.31
CA VAL A 98 11.41 -6.19 -0.35
C VAL A 98 10.69 -5.75 0.93
N ALA A 99 10.50 -6.63 1.90
CA ALA A 99 9.87 -6.29 3.18
C ALA A 99 10.60 -5.11 3.87
N ASN A 100 9.82 -4.11 4.30
CA ASN A 100 10.27 -2.88 4.95
C ASN A 100 11.23 -1.99 4.12
N LYS A 101 11.27 -2.13 2.78
CA LYS A 101 12.15 -1.30 1.93
C LYS A 101 11.60 -1.14 0.51
N SER A 102 12.23 -0.23 -0.23
CA SER A 102 12.05 -0.04 -1.67
C SER A 102 13.32 -0.43 -2.42
N MET A 103 13.16 -1.14 -3.53
CA MET A 103 14.26 -1.69 -4.32
C MET A 103 14.04 -1.36 -5.81
N PRO A 104 15.10 -1.05 -6.58
CA PRO A 104 14.98 -0.87 -8.03
C PRO A 104 14.43 -2.13 -8.70
N LEU A 105 13.41 -1.99 -9.55
CA LEU A 105 12.76 -3.13 -10.20
C LEU A 105 13.74 -3.87 -11.11
N GLN A 106 14.60 -3.15 -11.83
CA GLN A 106 15.62 -3.73 -12.71
C GLN A 106 16.55 -4.72 -12.00
N ALA A 107 16.89 -4.45 -10.73
CA ALA A 107 17.76 -5.32 -9.95
C ALA A 107 17.05 -6.58 -9.43
N LEU A 108 15.72 -6.52 -9.29
CA LEU A 108 14.91 -7.63 -8.77
C LEU A 108 14.34 -8.51 -9.89
N LEU A 109 13.80 -7.88 -10.93
CA LEU A 109 12.99 -8.49 -11.98
C LEU A 109 13.34 -7.81 -13.33
N PRO A 110 14.51 -8.10 -13.93
CA PRO A 110 14.99 -7.42 -15.12
C PRO A 110 14.05 -7.57 -16.32
N ASP A 111 13.45 -8.76 -16.50
CA ASP A 111 12.51 -9.00 -17.61
C ASP A 111 11.21 -8.19 -17.45
N VAL A 112 10.69 -8.10 -16.21
CA VAL A 112 9.52 -7.27 -15.90
C VAL A 112 9.85 -5.79 -16.10
N TYR A 113 11.04 -5.36 -15.70
CA TYR A 113 11.50 -3.99 -15.93
C TYR A 113 11.59 -3.66 -17.42
N ALA A 114 12.15 -4.56 -18.24
CA ALA A 114 12.21 -4.38 -19.69
C ALA A 114 10.82 -4.28 -20.32
N ALA A 115 9.88 -5.15 -19.92
CA ALA A 115 8.50 -5.13 -20.41
C ALA A 115 7.77 -3.83 -20.01
N VAL A 116 7.97 -3.36 -18.77
CA VAL A 116 7.44 -2.08 -18.29
C VAL A 116 8.02 -0.90 -19.08
N GLN A 117 9.34 -0.88 -19.31
CA GLN A 117 9.97 0.16 -20.12
C GLN A 117 9.43 0.18 -21.55
N GLN A 118 9.22 -0.99 -22.17
CA GLN A 118 8.71 -1.09 -23.52
C GLN A 118 7.22 -0.71 -23.63
N GLY A 119 6.39 -1.14 -22.69
CA GLY A 119 4.93 -0.98 -22.76
C GLY A 119 4.38 0.31 -22.14
N LEU A 120 5.15 0.95 -21.26
CA LEU A 120 4.69 2.08 -20.44
C LEU A 120 5.61 3.30 -20.51
N SER A 121 6.60 3.34 -21.40
CA SER A 121 7.40 4.54 -21.68
C SER A 121 6.95 5.21 -23.00
N PRO A 122 6.76 6.55 -23.04
CA PRO A 122 6.76 7.45 -21.90
C PRO A 122 5.61 7.13 -20.93
N LEU A 123 5.77 7.55 -19.66
CA LEU A 123 4.80 7.24 -18.62
C LEU A 123 3.43 7.85 -18.99
N PRO A 124 2.35 7.04 -19.02
CA PRO A 124 1.03 7.53 -19.42
C PRO A 124 0.57 8.71 -18.56
N GLU A 125 -0.01 9.72 -19.21
CA GLU A 125 -0.39 10.97 -18.53
C GLU A 125 -1.55 10.76 -17.58
N SER A 126 -2.56 9.99 -17.99
CA SER A 126 -3.74 9.72 -17.16
C SER A 126 -3.65 8.37 -16.46
N LEU A 127 -4.28 8.27 -15.29
CA LEU A 127 -4.38 7.01 -14.56
C LEU A 127 -5.16 5.96 -15.38
N VAL A 128 -6.22 6.37 -16.08
CA VAL A 128 -7.03 5.49 -16.95
C VAL A 128 -6.18 4.83 -18.04
N GLU A 129 -5.38 5.62 -18.77
CA GLU A 129 -4.48 5.09 -19.80
C GLU A 129 -3.42 4.16 -19.21
N PHE A 130 -2.84 4.54 -18.06
CA PHE A 130 -1.88 3.70 -17.35
C PHE A 130 -2.45 2.33 -16.99
N SER A 131 -3.65 2.27 -16.40
CA SER A 131 -4.29 0.99 -16.04
C SER A 131 -4.68 0.15 -17.24
N ALA A 132 -5.13 0.77 -18.34
CA ALA A 132 -5.42 0.02 -19.56
C ALA A 132 -4.16 -0.66 -20.12
N LYS A 133 -3.07 0.10 -20.29
CA LYS A 133 -1.79 -0.42 -20.82
C LYS A 133 -1.13 -1.43 -19.88
N ALA A 134 -1.05 -1.10 -18.59
CA ALA A 134 -0.48 -2.00 -17.59
C ALA A 134 -1.35 -3.24 -17.40
N GLY A 135 -2.67 -3.09 -17.48
CA GLY A 135 -3.65 -4.17 -17.49
C GLY A 135 -3.34 -5.20 -18.57
N GLN A 136 -3.16 -4.73 -19.81
CA GLN A 136 -2.78 -5.58 -20.95
C GLN A 136 -1.39 -6.20 -20.75
N LEU A 137 -0.40 -5.42 -20.33
CA LEU A 137 0.97 -5.88 -20.13
C LEU A 137 1.06 -7.03 -19.11
N PHE A 138 0.24 -6.99 -18.07
CA PHE A 138 0.26 -7.97 -16.99
C PHE A 138 -0.83 -9.06 -17.12
N ALA A 139 -1.69 -9.01 -18.13
CA ALA A 139 -2.76 -10.00 -18.33
C ALA A 139 -2.18 -11.41 -18.52
N ASP A 140 -1.24 -11.58 -19.45
CA ASP A 140 -0.57 -12.86 -19.69
C ASP A 140 0.11 -13.38 -18.42
N ARG A 141 0.70 -12.47 -17.63
CA ARG A 141 1.35 -12.83 -16.39
C ARG A 141 0.34 -13.39 -15.40
N ALA A 142 -0.82 -12.73 -15.24
CA ALA A 142 -1.90 -13.18 -14.36
C ALA A 142 -2.39 -14.60 -14.71
N GLU A 143 -2.50 -14.93 -15.99
CA GLU A 143 -2.94 -16.25 -16.46
C GLU A 143 -1.92 -17.38 -16.17
N HIS A 144 -0.63 -17.05 -16.10
CA HIS A 144 0.46 -18.03 -15.90
C HIS A 144 1.06 -17.99 -14.48
N THR A 145 0.38 -17.35 -13.51
CA THR A 145 0.85 -17.21 -12.13
C THR A 145 0.73 -18.49 -11.29
N HIS A 146 1.45 -18.51 -10.16
CA HIS A 146 1.26 -19.50 -9.12
C HIS A 146 -0.02 -19.26 -8.31
N VAL A 147 -0.60 -20.33 -7.76
CA VAL A 147 -1.80 -20.28 -6.92
C VAL A 147 -1.53 -19.50 -5.63
N LEU A 148 -2.45 -18.59 -5.27
CA LEU A 148 -2.40 -17.89 -3.99
C LEU A 148 -2.59 -18.87 -2.83
N ASP A 149 -1.94 -18.60 -1.68
CA ASP A 149 -2.14 -19.42 -0.49
C ASP A 149 -3.52 -19.12 0.14
N ASP A 150 -4.49 -20.03 -0.02
CA ASP A 150 -5.87 -19.87 0.47
C ASP A 150 -5.97 -19.53 1.96
N ALA A 151 -5.12 -20.15 2.80
CA ALA A 151 -5.15 -19.89 4.24
C ALA A 151 -4.63 -18.47 4.53
N VAL A 152 -3.62 -18.00 3.80
CA VAL A 152 -3.15 -16.62 3.91
C VAL A 152 -4.20 -15.65 3.39
N GLN A 153 -4.81 -15.90 2.23
CA GLN A 153 -5.84 -15.03 1.66
C GLN A 153 -7.05 -14.92 2.58
N LYS A 154 -7.51 -16.04 3.16
CA LYS A 154 -8.58 -16.03 4.18
C LYS A 154 -8.19 -15.19 5.39
N LEU A 155 -6.98 -15.35 5.92
CA LEU A 155 -6.55 -14.57 7.09
C LEU A 155 -6.40 -13.08 6.78
N VAL A 156 -5.87 -12.72 5.61
CA VAL A 156 -5.82 -11.33 5.12
C VAL A 156 -7.22 -10.74 5.06
N ALA A 157 -8.18 -11.47 4.45
CA ALA A 157 -9.57 -11.02 4.35
C ALA A 157 -10.20 -10.79 5.73
N LEU A 158 -10.03 -11.73 6.67
CA LEU A 158 -10.54 -11.58 8.04
C LEU A 158 -9.91 -10.39 8.78
N LEU A 159 -8.61 -10.15 8.60
CA LEU A 159 -7.91 -9.02 9.22
C LEU A 159 -8.34 -7.68 8.62
N ILE A 160 -8.65 -7.63 7.31
CA ILE A 160 -9.20 -6.44 6.66
C ILE A 160 -10.63 -6.19 7.12
N GLN A 161 -11.50 -7.22 7.11
CA GLN A 161 -12.91 -7.12 7.51
C GLN A 161 -13.10 -6.73 8.97
N SER A 162 -12.22 -7.21 9.86
CA SER A 162 -12.24 -6.85 11.27
C SER A 162 -11.53 -5.52 11.57
N GLU A 163 -10.94 -4.88 10.55
CA GLU A 163 -10.17 -3.63 10.66
C GLU A 163 -9.08 -3.66 11.74
N GLY A 164 -8.60 -4.86 12.08
CA GLY A 164 -7.61 -5.07 13.14
C GLY A 164 -8.15 -4.98 14.57
N GLU A 165 -9.46 -4.99 14.79
CA GLU A 165 -10.08 -4.98 16.13
C GLU A 165 -10.24 -6.39 16.70
N ALA A 166 -10.53 -7.38 15.85
CA ALA A 166 -10.76 -8.75 16.31
C ALA A 166 -9.48 -9.34 16.95
N PRO A 167 -9.60 -10.03 18.11
CA PRO A 167 -8.49 -10.75 18.70
C PRO A 167 -7.93 -11.78 17.72
N LEU A 168 -6.62 -11.75 17.48
CA LEU A 168 -5.99 -12.66 16.51
C LEU A 168 -6.30 -14.13 16.84
N GLY A 169 -6.29 -14.52 18.12
CA GLY A 169 -6.63 -15.89 18.54
C GLY A 169 -8.01 -16.35 18.03
N ALA A 170 -9.04 -15.50 18.17
CA ALA A 170 -10.39 -15.80 17.71
C ALA A 170 -10.47 -15.96 16.18
N LEU A 171 -9.71 -15.16 15.42
CA LEU A 171 -9.63 -15.33 13.97
C LEU A 171 -9.02 -16.68 13.59
N LEU A 172 -8.01 -17.11 14.34
CA LEU A 172 -7.26 -18.35 14.08
C LEU A 172 -8.08 -19.62 14.39
N GLU A 173 -9.11 -19.56 15.23
CA GLU A 173 -10.00 -20.70 15.55
C GLU A 173 -10.70 -21.28 14.30
N SER A 174 -10.92 -20.45 13.29
CA SER A 174 -11.55 -20.85 12.02
C SER A 174 -10.61 -21.60 11.05
N PHE A 175 -9.39 -21.91 11.47
CA PHE A 175 -8.36 -22.56 10.66
C PHE A 175 -8.01 -23.95 11.19
N GLY A 176 -7.88 -24.92 10.28
CA GLY A 176 -7.37 -26.26 10.60
C GLY A 176 -5.84 -26.34 10.77
N LEU A 177 -5.18 -25.23 11.14
CA LEU A 177 -3.73 -25.12 11.24
C LEU A 177 -3.33 -24.59 12.62
N SER A 178 -2.17 -25.00 13.13
CA SER A 178 -1.61 -24.35 14.33
C SER A 178 -1.26 -22.89 14.05
N GLU A 179 -1.34 -22.05 15.10
CA GLU A 179 -0.93 -20.64 15.03
C GLU A 179 0.49 -20.48 14.46
N ARG A 180 1.42 -21.35 14.86
CA ARG A 180 2.81 -21.33 14.35
C ARG A 180 2.88 -21.57 12.85
N GLN A 181 2.13 -22.54 12.32
CA GLN A 181 2.10 -22.84 10.88
C GLN A 181 1.49 -21.67 10.10
N LEU A 182 0.36 -21.15 10.56
CA LEU A 182 -0.35 -20.06 9.90
C LEU A 182 0.47 -18.76 9.93
N ARG A 183 1.09 -18.42 11.06
CA ARG A 183 2.03 -17.29 11.14
C ARG A 183 3.19 -17.44 10.17
N ARG A 184 3.79 -18.63 10.06
CA ARG A 184 4.92 -18.87 9.15
C ARG A 184 4.50 -18.66 7.69
N ARG A 185 3.36 -19.22 7.28
CA ARG A 185 2.82 -19.05 5.91
C ARG A 185 2.49 -17.59 5.63
N PHE A 186 1.85 -16.92 6.58
CA PHE A 186 1.50 -15.51 6.45
C PHE A 186 2.74 -14.63 6.28
N VAL A 187 3.80 -14.84 7.08
CA VAL A 187 5.06 -14.09 6.91
C VAL A 187 5.72 -14.39 5.56
N ALA A 188 5.69 -15.62 5.09
CA ALA A 188 6.30 -16.02 3.82
C ALA A 188 5.62 -15.37 2.61
N GLU A 189 4.31 -15.15 2.66
CA GLU A 189 3.55 -14.59 1.53
C GLU A 189 3.31 -13.07 1.67
N VAL A 190 3.06 -12.58 2.89
CA VAL A 190 2.72 -11.17 3.17
C VAL A 190 3.94 -10.36 3.62
N GLY A 191 5.04 -10.98 4.06
CA GLY A 191 6.25 -10.27 4.51
C GLY A 191 6.13 -9.60 5.88
N LEU A 192 4.95 -9.63 6.50
CA LEU A 192 4.68 -9.12 7.84
C LEU A 192 4.06 -10.21 8.71
N THR A 193 4.08 -10.05 10.03
CA THR A 193 3.32 -10.95 10.91
C THR A 193 1.83 -10.58 10.94
N PRO A 194 0.91 -11.52 11.21
CA PRO A 194 -0.52 -11.20 11.35
C PRO A 194 -0.80 -10.10 12.38
N LYS A 195 -0.06 -10.10 13.50
CA LYS A 195 -0.17 -9.08 14.56
C LYS A 195 0.23 -7.69 14.06
N VAL A 196 1.32 -7.59 13.30
CA VAL A 196 1.75 -6.32 12.70
C VAL A 196 0.74 -5.85 11.65
N PHE A 197 0.25 -6.77 10.81
CA PHE A 197 -0.77 -6.44 9.82
C PHE A 197 -2.07 -5.95 10.45
N SER A 198 -2.59 -6.63 11.48
CA SER A 198 -3.74 -6.21 12.30
C SER A 198 -3.55 -4.80 12.85
N ARG A 199 -2.38 -4.51 13.45
CA ARG A 199 -2.03 -3.18 13.95
C ARG A 199 -2.08 -2.12 12.85
N LEU A 200 -1.55 -2.43 11.66
CA LEU A 200 -1.60 -1.51 10.52
C LEU A 200 -3.03 -1.21 10.08
N ARG A 201 -3.91 -2.22 10.02
CA ARG A 201 -5.33 -2.01 9.65
C ARG A 201 -6.01 -1.04 10.61
N ARG A 202 -5.84 -1.24 11.92
CA ARG A 202 -6.40 -0.35 12.95
C ARG A 202 -5.89 1.08 12.83
N VAL A 203 -4.58 1.23 12.68
CA VAL A 203 -3.94 2.54 12.58
C VAL A 203 -4.34 3.28 11.30
N ARG A 204 -4.49 2.59 10.17
CA ARG A 204 -4.95 3.18 8.91
C ARG A 204 -6.39 3.67 8.99
N ARG A 205 -7.28 2.87 9.56
CA ARG A 205 -8.68 3.27 9.76
C ARG A 205 -8.77 4.56 10.58
N ALA A 206 -8.00 4.64 11.67
CA ALA A 206 -7.91 5.86 12.48
C ALA A 206 -7.31 7.07 11.72
N CYS A 207 -6.45 6.83 10.72
CA CYS A 207 -5.93 7.91 9.86
C CYS A 207 -6.97 8.43 8.85
N ALA A 208 -7.84 7.56 8.34
CA ALA A 208 -8.94 7.97 7.47
C ALA A 208 -9.88 8.92 8.22
N ASP A 209 -10.28 8.54 9.44
CA ASP A 209 -11.10 9.39 10.30
C ASP A 209 -10.38 10.69 10.68
N LEU A 210 -9.08 10.61 10.97
CA LEU A 210 -8.27 11.80 11.25
C LEU A 210 -8.19 12.75 10.06
N LEU A 211 -8.25 12.28 8.81
CA LEU A 211 -8.27 13.14 7.63
C LEU A 211 -9.63 13.83 7.45
N LEU A 212 -10.71 13.13 7.77
CA LEU A 212 -12.09 13.62 7.61
C LEU A 212 -12.51 14.55 8.76
N HIS A 213 -11.91 14.42 9.94
CA HIS A 213 -12.28 15.15 11.14
C HIS A 213 -11.16 16.04 11.68
N ALA A 214 -11.52 17.11 12.40
CA ALA A 214 -10.55 18.02 12.99
C ALA A 214 -9.77 17.35 14.15
N PRO A 215 -8.52 17.78 14.44
CA PRO A 215 -7.72 17.23 15.55
C PRO A 215 -8.35 17.35 16.94
N SER A 216 -9.36 18.21 17.12
CA SER A 216 -10.14 18.30 18.35
C SER A 216 -10.91 17.00 18.66
N GLY A 217 -11.13 16.14 17.66
CA GLY A 217 -11.78 14.83 17.79
C GLY A 217 -10.83 13.67 18.11
N VAL A 218 -9.53 13.89 18.29
CA VAL A 218 -8.52 12.84 18.50
C VAL A 218 -8.85 11.92 19.69
N ALA A 219 -9.47 12.46 20.75
CA ALA A 219 -9.90 11.64 21.88
C ALA A 219 -11.05 10.69 21.52
N GLY A 220 -12.01 11.15 20.70
CA GLY A 220 -13.09 10.30 20.16
C GLY A 220 -12.55 9.22 19.23
N ILE A 221 -11.74 9.62 18.25
CA ILE A 221 -11.07 8.70 17.31
C ILE A 221 -10.25 7.64 18.05
N SER A 222 -9.60 7.99 19.17
CA SER A 222 -8.89 7.00 19.98
C SER A 222 -9.83 5.90 20.51
N VAL A 223 -11.00 6.29 21.04
CA VAL A 223 -11.97 5.35 21.62
C VAL A 223 -12.63 4.52 20.52
N ASP A 224 -13.05 5.17 19.44
CA ASP A 224 -13.81 4.55 18.34
C ASP A 224 -13.00 3.51 17.55
N HIS A 225 -11.66 3.57 17.64
CA HIS A 225 -10.75 2.64 16.95
C HIS A 225 -10.02 1.69 17.90
N GLY A 226 -10.50 1.54 19.13
CA GLY A 226 -10.00 0.54 20.08
C GLY A 226 -8.61 0.83 20.66
N PHE A 227 -8.23 2.11 20.79
CA PHE A 227 -7.07 2.52 21.56
C PHE A 227 -7.48 2.80 23.03
N SER A 228 -6.65 2.35 23.99
CA SER A 228 -6.95 2.51 25.43
C SER A 228 -7.15 3.96 25.86
N ASP A 229 -6.40 4.88 25.24
CA ASP A 229 -6.41 6.30 25.54
C ASP A 229 -5.69 7.10 24.43
N GLN A 230 -5.87 8.42 24.44
CA GLN A 230 -5.25 9.34 23.49
C GLN A 230 -3.72 9.25 23.44
N ALA A 231 -3.07 8.96 24.57
CA ALA A 231 -1.61 8.84 24.62
C ALA A 231 -1.15 7.55 23.94
N HIS A 232 -1.88 6.45 24.09
CA HIS A 232 -1.67 5.21 23.36
C HIS A 232 -1.85 5.42 21.85
N PHE A 233 -2.96 6.04 21.43
CA PHE A 233 -3.16 6.39 20.02
C PHE A 233 -2.03 7.27 19.45
N SER A 234 -1.61 8.30 20.19
CA SER A 234 -0.52 9.18 19.77
C SER A 234 0.83 8.46 19.68
N ARG A 235 1.11 7.51 20.59
CA ARG A 235 2.31 6.66 20.53
C ARG A 235 2.28 5.73 19.32
N GLU A 236 1.11 5.17 19.01
CA GLU A 236 0.91 4.30 17.86
C GLU A 236 1.14 5.05 16.54
N LEU A 237 0.54 6.23 16.37
CA LEU A 237 0.78 7.07 15.19
C LEU A 237 2.24 7.51 15.06
N ARG A 238 2.91 7.86 16.16
CA ARG A 238 4.34 8.17 16.13
C ARG A 238 5.17 6.95 15.73
N THR A 239 4.82 5.77 16.22
CA THR A 239 5.56 4.55 15.90
C THR A 239 5.40 4.17 14.42
N VAL A 240 4.18 4.27 13.89
CA VAL A 240 3.88 3.86 12.52
C VAL A 240 4.29 4.94 11.51
N PHE A 241 3.99 6.22 11.75
CA PHE A 241 4.21 7.30 10.76
C PHE A 241 5.37 8.25 11.10
N GLY A 242 5.94 8.15 12.30
CA GLY A 242 6.89 9.15 12.79
C GLY A 242 6.25 10.53 13.00
N MET A 243 4.92 10.62 13.13
CA MET A 243 4.17 11.87 13.25
C MET A 243 3.21 11.83 14.44
N THR A 244 2.94 13.00 15.02
CA THR A 244 1.81 13.18 15.95
C THR A 244 0.49 13.18 15.17
N PRO A 245 -0.66 12.91 15.82
CA PRO A 245 -1.96 13.05 15.16
C PRO A 245 -2.13 14.41 14.45
N GLN A 246 -1.75 15.51 15.12
CA GLN A 246 -1.86 16.85 14.55
C GLN A 246 -1.01 17.04 13.29
N LEU A 247 0.25 16.59 13.32
CA LEU A 247 1.17 16.72 12.18
C LEU A 247 0.70 15.83 11.01
N LEU A 248 0.23 14.62 11.31
CA LEU A 248 -0.30 13.71 10.29
C LEU A 248 -1.56 14.28 9.62
N HIS A 249 -2.50 14.83 10.40
CA HIS A 249 -3.66 15.53 9.86
C HIS A 249 -3.27 16.70 8.95
N GLN A 250 -2.32 17.55 9.39
CA GLN A 250 -1.85 18.67 8.58
C GLN A 250 -1.19 18.20 7.28
N TYR A 251 -0.41 17.11 7.34
CA TYR A 251 0.25 16.52 6.18
C TYR A 251 -0.76 15.96 5.17
N LEU A 252 -1.72 15.14 5.63
CA LEU A 252 -2.71 14.51 4.75
C LEU A 252 -3.56 15.56 4.00
N ARG A 253 -3.86 16.70 4.63
CA ARG A 253 -4.60 17.81 3.99
C ARG A 253 -3.83 18.55 2.89
N GLN A 254 -2.52 18.30 2.73
CA GLN A 254 -1.74 18.84 1.61
C GLN A 254 -1.91 18.00 0.33
N ILE A 255 -2.58 16.85 0.44
CA ILE A 255 -2.84 15.91 -0.65
C ILE A 255 -4.33 15.99 -0.97
N GLN A 256 -4.63 16.32 -2.22
CA GLN A 256 -5.98 16.14 -2.74
C GLN A 256 -6.16 14.67 -3.09
N HIS A 257 -7.12 14.00 -2.44
CA HIS A 257 -7.43 12.60 -2.67
C HIS A 257 -8.65 12.47 -3.60
N THR A 258 -8.56 11.61 -4.62
CA THR A 258 -9.65 11.31 -5.55
C THR A 258 -9.84 9.79 -5.62
N ASN A 259 -11.09 9.32 -5.52
CA ASN A 259 -11.45 7.90 -5.63
C ASN A 259 -10.74 6.96 -4.62
N VAL A 260 -10.32 7.47 -3.46
CA VAL A 260 -9.67 6.67 -2.41
C VAL A 260 -10.73 6.01 -1.54
N VAL A 261 -10.89 4.69 -1.68
CA VAL A 261 -11.96 3.91 -1.03
C VAL A 261 -11.92 4.01 0.49
N GLU A 262 -10.73 4.00 1.10
CA GLU A 262 -10.57 4.12 2.55
C GLU A 262 -11.08 5.46 3.11
N LEU A 263 -11.25 6.49 2.27
CA LEU A 263 -11.80 7.80 2.64
C LEU A 263 -13.29 7.95 2.30
N GLN A 264 -13.90 6.97 1.63
CA GLN A 264 -15.30 6.99 1.21
C GLN A 264 -16.23 6.24 2.19
N GLY A 265 -15.67 5.55 3.21
CA GLY A 265 -16.41 4.68 4.14
C GLY A 265 -16.73 5.28 5.52
N ALA A 266 -16.58 6.58 5.72
CA ALA A 266 -16.90 7.26 6.99
C ALA A 266 -18.23 8.05 6.93
N GLY A 267 -19.22 7.48 6.24
CA GLY A 267 -20.57 8.04 6.10
C GLY A 267 -21.63 7.01 6.49
#